data_AF-A0AAP5N090-F1
#
_entry.id   AF-A0AAP5N090-F1
#
_cell.length_a   1.000
_cell.length_b   1.000
_cell.length_c   1.000
_cell.angle_alpha   90.00
_cell.angle_beta   90.00
_cell.angle_gamma   90.00
#
_symmetry.space_group_name_H-M   'P 1'
#
loop_
_entity.id
_entity.type
_entity.pdbx_description
1 polymer ?
#
loop_
_entity_poly.entity_id
_entity_poly.type
_entity_poly.pdbx_seq_one_letter_code
_entity_poly.pdbx_strand_id
1 'polypeptide(L)'
;MMENQDNQEIIDQGTETTKENKEQNKEQVKEEKGKVTFTPEQQAAIEEMFSARFAREKKKSEAEKEEAAKLAEMNAQQKAEYERDQLQKQLEELLKKDRFNEMSKEANKMLKESGIVADDQVLGFVVKDTAEATQESVKAFVDLVNAKAEEITKQKLSGTAPRVQTSTSNAMTKSEIMQIKDAAKRQKAMAENIHLFQ
;
A
#
# COMPACT_ATOMS: atom_id res chain seq x y z
N MET A 1 22.18 -35.48 18.57
CA MET A 1 21.97 -35.18 20.00
C MET A 1 20.47 -35.08 20.23
N MET A 2 19.72 -35.98 20.85
CA MET A 2 19.86 -37.30 21.53
C MET A 2 18.52 -38.02 21.18
N GLU A 3 18.44 -39.20 20.59
CA GLU A 3 18.69 -40.57 21.10
C GLU A 3 17.93 -40.97 22.38
N ASN A 4 16.95 -41.90 22.22
CA ASN A 4 16.77 -43.17 22.95
C ASN A 4 15.35 -43.72 22.61
N GLN A 5 15.20 -44.81 21.84
CA GLN A 5 15.51 -46.23 22.07
C GLN A 5 14.39 -47.01 22.79
N ASP A 6 13.86 -47.99 22.04
CA ASP A 6 13.52 -49.39 22.40
C ASP A 6 12.65 -49.68 23.63
N ASN A 7 11.51 -50.35 23.40
CA ASN A 7 11.37 -51.75 23.86
C ASN A 7 10.18 -52.49 23.22
N GLN A 8 10.47 -53.65 22.63
CA GLN A 8 9.53 -54.72 22.32
C GLN A 8 9.28 -55.57 23.58
N GLU A 9 8.09 -56.13 23.74
CA GLU A 9 7.94 -57.41 24.44
C GLU A 9 6.80 -58.24 23.84
N ILE A 10 7.18 -59.45 23.43
CA ILE A 10 6.37 -60.57 22.96
C ILE A 10 6.19 -61.50 24.16
N ILE A 11 4.96 -61.85 24.54
CA ILE A 11 4.63 -62.93 25.49
C ILE A 11 3.17 -63.33 25.18
N ASP A 12 2.65 -64.56 25.14
CA ASP A 12 3.13 -65.95 25.07
C ASP A 12 1.84 -66.81 24.91
N GLN A 13 2.02 -68.03 24.45
CA GLN A 13 1.03 -69.06 24.13
C GLN A 13 0.34 -69.66 25.38
N GLY A 14 -0.74 -70.42 25.15
CA GLY A 14 -1.24 -71.44 26.09
C GLY A 14 -2.77 -71.41 26.23
N THR A 15 -3.53 -72.06 25.34
CA THR A 15 -4.13 -73.39 25.54
C THR A 15 -4.76 -73.62 26.91
N GLU A 16 -6.10 -73.70 26.95
CA GLU A 16 -6.75 -74.82 27.63
C GLU A 16 -8.16 -75.09 27.08
N THR A 17 -8.28 -76.30 26.57
CA THR A 17 -9.47 -77.05 26.17
C THR A 17 -10.49 -77.15 27.31
N THR A 18 -11.78 -77.06 26.99
CA THR A 18 -12.75 -78.07 27.48
C THR A 18 -13.79 -78.32 26.39
N LYS A 19 -13.74 -79.53 25.85
CA LYS A 19 -14.77 -80.13 25.01
C LYS A 19 -15.83 -80.69 25.94
N GLU A 20 -17.10 -80.37 25.72
CA GLU A 20 -18.18 -81.31 25.99
C GLU A 20 -19.05 -81.42 24.73
N ASN A 21 -18.86 -82.56 24.07
CA ASN A 21 -19.74 -83.08 23.04
C ASN A 21 -21.02 -83.58 23.72
N LYS A 22 -22.17 -83.16 23.22
CA LYS A 22 -23.39 -83.96 23.31
C LYS A 22 -24.06 -83.98 21.94
N GLU A 23 -23.69 -84.98 21.16
CA GLU A 23 -24.49 -85.46 20.05
C GLU A 23 -25.86 -85.89 20.57
N GLN A 24 -26.91 -85.23 20.10
CA GLN A 24 -28.17 -85.90 19.84
C GLN A 24 -28.67 -85.48 18.46
N ASN A 25 -28.51 -86.44 17.55
CA ASN A 25 -29.13 -86.51 16.24
C ASN A 25 -30.65 -86.42 16.39
N LYS A 26 -31.26 -85.40 15.76
CA LYS A 26 -32.67 -85.41 15.38
C LYS A 26 -32.81 -84.78 13.99
N GLU A 27 -33.09 -85.66 13.05
CA GLU A 27 -34.07 -85.49 11.97
C GLU A 27 -33.91 -84.24 11.09
N GLN A 28 -33.44 -84.53 9.88
CA GLN A 28 -33.77 -83.85 8.63
C GLN A 28 -35.04 -82.99 8.70
N VAL A 29 -34.86 -81.68 8.71
CA VAL A 29 -35.58 -80.78 7.81
C VAL A 29 -34.58 -79.74 7.33
N LYS A 30 -33.89 -80.03 6.22
CA LYS A 30 -33.37 -78.96 5.37
C LYS A 30 -34.60 -78.28 4.79
N GLU A 31 -35.13 -77.28 5.49
CA GLU A 31 -35.95 -76.27 4.82
C GLU A 31 -35.02 -75.58 3.84
N GLU A 32 -35.07 -76.02 2.58
CA GLU A 32 -34.71 -75.20 1.44
C GLU A 32 -35.56 -73.93 1.56
N LYS A 33 -35.03 -72.92 2.27
CA LYS A 33 -35.46 -71.53 2.12
C LYS A 33 -35.41 -71.27 0.63
N GLY A 34 -36.60 -71.17 0.02
CA GLY A 34 -36.81 -71.29 -1.41
C GLY A 34 -35.71 -70.62 -2.21
N LYS A 35 -34.91 -71.43 -2.92
CA LYS A 35 -34.01 -70.91 -3.94
C LYS A 35 -34.90 -70.22 -4.98
N VAL A 36 -34.88 -68.90 -4.97
CA VAL A 36 -35.51 -68.10 -6.02
C VAL A 36 -34.72 -68.36 -7.29
N THR A 37 -35.21 -69.27 -8.13
CA THR A 37 -34.64 -69.53 -9.45
C THR A 37 -35.37 -68.67 -10.46
N PHE A 38 -34.66 -67.72 -11.03
CA PHE A 38 -35.17 -66.90 -12.13
C PHE A 38 -35.11 -67.69 -13.43
N THR A 39 -36.10 -67.47 -14.31
CA THR A 39 -36.00 -67.97 -15.69
C THR A 39 -34.88 -67.22 -16.44
N PRO A 40 -34.33 -67.77 -17.53
CA PRO A 40 -33.30 -67.10 -18.32
C PRO A 40 -33.70 -65.68 -18.78
N GLU A 41 -34.98 -65.48 -19.13
CA GLU A 41 -35.51 -64.15 -19.48
C GLU A 41 -35.54 -63.20 -18.28
N GLN A 42 -35.87 -63.68 -17.08
CA GLN A 42 -35.86 -62.86 -15.87
C GLN A 42 -34.43 -62.46 -15.46
N GLN A 43 -33.44 -63.34 -15.61
CA GLN A 43 -32.03 -63.02 -15.39
C GLN A 43 -31.54 -61.95 -16.35
N ALA A 44 -31.86 -62.08 -17.64
CA ALA A 44 -31.50 -61.08 -18.65
C ALA A 44 -32.13 -59.71 -18.33
N ALA A 45 -33.41 -59.67 -17.95
CA ALA A 45 -34.08 -58.43 -17.56
C ALA A 45 -33.48 -57.80 -16.29
N ILE A 46 -33.05 -58.63 -15.33
CA ILE A 46 -32.38 -58.18 -14.10
C ILE A 46 -31.00 -57.60 -14.42
N GLU A 47 -30.19 -58.28 -15.24
CA GLU A 47 -28.87 -57.78 -15.69
C GLU A 47 -28.99 -56.49 -16.50
N GLU A 48 -29.99 -56.37 -17.36
CA GLU A 48 -30.29 -55.13 -18.06
C GLU A 48 -30.63 -54.00 -17.08
N MET A 49 -31.46 -54.28 -16.06
CA MET A 49 -31.82 -53.28 -15.06
C MET A 49 -30.62 -52.86 -14.20
N PHE A 50 -29.76 -53.80 -13.82
CA PHE A 50 -28.53 -53.52 -13.06
C PHE A 50 -27.51 -52.75 -13.89
N SER A 51 -27.28 -53.15 -15.15
CA SER A 51 -26.37 -52.43 -16.04
C SER A 51 -26.88 -51.01 -16.34
N ALA A 52 -28.19 -50.84 -16.56
CA ALA A 52 -28.79 -49.53 -16.73
C ALA A 52 -28.67 -48.65 -15.47
N ARG A 53 -28.89 -49.22 -14.27
CA ARG A 53 -28.67 -48.50 -13.00
C ARG A 53 -27.20 -48.15 -12.78
N PHE A 54 -26.30 -49.11 -12.98
CA PHE A 54 -24.86 -48.91 -12.82
C PHE A 54 -24.34 -47.86 -13.80
N ALA A 55 -24.78 -47.88 -15.05
CA ALA A 55 -24.43 -46.86 -16.04
C ALA A 55 -24.93 -45.46 -15.62
N ARG A 56 -26.15 -45.35 -15.08
CA ARG A 56 -26.69 -44.07 -14.57
C ARG A 56 -25.91 -43.59 -13.35
N GLU A 57 -25.59 -44.47 -12.42
CA GLU A 57 -24.87 -44.16 -11.18
C GLU A 57 -23.42 -43.78 -11.45
N LYS A 58 -22.74 -44.51 -12.33
CA LYS A 58 -21.39 -44.18 -12.80
C LYS A 58 -21.37 -42.80 -13.47
N LYS A 59 -22.31 -42.53 -14.36
CA LYS A 59 -22.42 -41.22 -15.04
C LYS A 59 -22.68 -40.07 -14.05
N LYS A 60 -23.52 -40.29 -13.03
CA LYS A 60 -23.74 -39.31 -11.96
C LYS A 60 -22.47 -39.07 -11.15
N SER A 61 -21.78 -40.13 -10.72
CA SER A 61 -20.55 -40.01 -9.94
C SER A 61 -19.43 -39.31 -10.73
N GLU A 62 -19.32 -39.59 -12.03
CA GLU A 62 -18.36 -38.90 -12.90
C GLU A 62 -18.70 -37.41 -13.04
N ALA A 63 -19.97 -37.05 -13.25
CA ALA A 63 -20.41 -35.66 -13.32
C ALA A 63 -20.18 -34.90 -12.01
N GLU A 64 -20.47 -35.51 -10.85
CA GLU A 64 -20.23 -34.92 -9.53
C GLU A 64 -18.74 -34.69 -9.28
N LYS A 65 -17.87 -35.62 -9.70
CA LYS A 65 -16.41 -35.47 -9.60
C LYS A 65 -15.89 -34.36 -10.51
N GLU A 66 -16.40 -34.27 -11.74
CA GLU A 66 -15.99 -33.26 -12.71
C GLU A 66 -16.41 -31.86 -12.27
N GLU A 67 -17.63 -31.70 -11.73
CA GLU A 67 -18.10 -30.43 -11.18
C GLU A 67 -17.29 -30.02 -9.95
N ALA A 68 -17.03 -30.94 -9.01
CA ALA A 68 -16.22 -30.67 -7.84
C ALA A 68 -14.77 -30.32 -8.21
N ALA A 69 -14.17 -31.01 -9.17
CA ALA A 69 -12.83 -30.72 -9.68
C ALA A 69 -12.77 -29.33 -10.33
N LYS A 70 -13.76 -28.98 -11.16
CA LYS A 70 -13.87 -27.66 -11.77
C LYS A 70 -14.04 -26.55 -10.73
N LEU A 71 -14.84 -26.78 -9.70
CA LEU A 71 -15.04 -25.82 -8.61
C LEU A 71 -13.75 -25.60 -7.81
N ALA A 72 -13.04 -26.69 -7.52
CA ALA A 72 -11.75 -26.65 -6.81
C ALA A 72 -10.67 -25.95 -7.66
N GLU A 73 -10.61 -26.24 -8.97
CA GLU A 73 -9.69 -25.59 -9.89
C GLU A 73 -9.97 -24.09 -10.00
N MET A 74 -11.24 -23.69 -10.12
CA MET A 74 -11.61 -22.27 -10.17
C MET A 74 -11.20 -21.55 -8.88
N ASN A 75 -11.38 -22.17 -7.71
CA ASN A 75 -10.96 -21.61 -6.44
C ASN A 75 -9.43 -21.48 -6.34
N ALA A 76 -8.69 -22.50 -6.79
CA ALA A 76 -7.24 -22.49 -6.82
C ALA A 76 -6.68 -21.42 -7.77
N GLN A 77 -7.26 -21.29 -8.97
CA GLN A 77 -6.89 -20.26 -9.95
C GLN A 77 -7.15 -18.85 -9.41
N GLN A 78 -8.33 -18.60 -8.84
CA GLN A 78 -8.65 -17.30 -8.23
C GLN A 78 -7.68 -16.93 -7.11
N LYS A 79 -7.32 -17.90 -6.26
CA LYS A 79 -6.35 -17.67 -5.19
C LYS A 79 -4.96 -17.37 -5.75
N ALA A 80 -4.51 -18.12 -6.75
CA ALA A 80 -3.23 -17.90 -7.41
C ALA A 80 -3.16 -16.55 -8.13
N GLU A 81 -4.23 -16.13 -8.80
CA GLU A 81 -4.32 -14.81 -9.44
C GLU A 81 -4.28 -13.68 -8.40
N TYR A 82 -5.01 -13.83 -7.29
CA TYR A 82 -4.96 -12.85 -6.21
C TYR A 82 -3.55 -12.74 -5.60
N GLU A 83 -2.90 -13.87 -5.33
CA GLU A 83 -1.52 -13.89 -4.81
C GLU A 83 -0.55 -13.26 -5.80
N ARG A 84 -0.67 -13.57 -7.10
CA ARG A 84 0.13 -12.95 -8.16
C ARG A 84 -0.08 -11.44 -8.21
N ASP A 85 -1.32 -10.97 -8.16
CA ASP A 85 -1.63 -9.53 -8.20
C ASP A 85 -1.10 -8.80 -6.97
N GLN A 86 -1.15 -9.41 -5.79
CA GLN A 86 -0.54 -8.86 -4.58
C GLN A 86 0.98 -8.77 -4.71
N LEU A 87 1.63 -9.85 -5.18
CA LEU A 87 3.08 -9.86 -5.41
C LEU A 87 3.49 -8.84 -6.47
N GLN A 88 2.73 -8.71 -7.55
CA GLN A 88 3.00 -7.73 -8.60
C GLN A 88 2.88 -6.30 -8.08
N LYS A 89 1.84 -5.99 -7.28
CA LYS A 89 1.71 -4.67 -6.64
C LYS A 89 2.88 -4.37 -5.71
N GLN A 90 3.31 -5.34 -4.90
CA GLN A 90 4.47 -5.17 -4.02
C GLN A 90 5.76 -4.94 -4.82
N LEU A 91 5.95 -5.69 -5.90
CA LEU A 91 7.10 -5.52 -6.79
C LEU A 91 7.09 -4.14 -7.44
N GLU A 92 5.95 -3.70 -7.97
CA GLU A 92 5.80 -2.36 -8.54
C GLU A 92 6.04 -1.26 -7.51
N GLU A 93 5.57 -1.42 -6.27
CA GLU A 93 5.81 -0.46 -5.20
C GLU A 93 7.30 -0.40 -4.82
N LEU A 94 7.97 -1.54 -4.70
CA LEU A 94 9.40 -1.60 -4.43
C LEU A 94 10.21 -0.98 -5.57
N LEU A 95 9.89 -1.33 -6.81
CA LEU A 95 10.54 -0.76 -8.00
C LEU A 95 10.35 0.76 -8.07
N LYS A 96 9.16 1.26 -7.73
CA LYS A 96 8.89 2.70 -7.65
C LYS A 96 9.73 3.37 -6.56
N LYS A 97 9.83 2.76 -5.38
CA LYS A 97 10.68 3.28 -4.29
C LYS A 97 12.16 3.31 -4.67
N ASP A 98 12.67 2.25 -5.29
CA ASP A 98 14.06 2.18 -5.72
C ASP A 98 14.36 3.25 -6.77
N ARG A 99 13.51 3.37 -7.80
CA ARG A 99 13.62 4.42 -8.81
C ARG A 99 13.58 5.81 -8.18
N PHE A 100 12.62 6.04 -7.27
CA PHE A 100 12.51 7.30 -6.55
C PHE A 100 13.79 7.60 -5.76
N ASN A 101 14.37 6.62 -5.07
CA ASN A 101 15.60 6.79 -4.30
C ASN A 101 16.82 7.10 -5.19
N GLU A 102 16.96 6.41 -6.34
CA GLU A 102 18.04 6.66 -7.30
C GLU A 102 17.92 8.07 -7.89
N MET A 103 16.74 8.43 -8.40
CA MET A 103 16.49 9.76 -8.96
C MET A 103 16.58 10.86 -7.89
N SER A 104 16.18 10.59 -6.65
CA SER A 104 16.34 11.51 -5.52
C SER A 104 17.81 11.83 -5.26
N LYS A 105 18.71 10.84 -5.34
CA LYS A 105 20.15 11.08 -5.18
C LYS A 105 20.69 11.97 -6.29
N GLU A 106 20.30 11.72 -7.53
CA GLU A 106 20.72 12.55 -8.67
C GLU A 106 20.17 13.97 -8.58
N ALA A 107 18.87 14.11 -8.28
CA ALA A 107 18.21 15.40 -8.06
C ALA A 107 18.88 16.19 -6.92
N ASN A 108 19.16 15.55 -5.79
CA ASN A 108 19.86 16.18 -4.67
C ASN A 108 21.28 16.64 -5.07
N LYS A 109 21.99 15.83 -5.86
CA LYS A 109 23.29 16.23 -6.40
C LYS A 109 23.19 17.49 -7.27
N MET A 110 22.24 17.53 -8.21
CA MET A 110 22.03 18.69 -9.09
C MET A 110 21.60 19.96 -8.31
N LEU A 111 20.73 19.81 -7.31
CA LEU A 111 20.32 20.91 -6.44
C LEU A 111 21.50 21.45 -5.62
N LYS A 112 22.32 20.55 -5.07
CA LYS A 112 23.53 20.90 -4.32
C LYS A 112 24.58 21.59 -5.19
N GLU A 113 24.76 21.15 -6.44
CA GLU A 113 25.60 21.82 -7.44
C GLU A 113 25.10 23.24 -7.73
N SER A 114 23.80 23.46 -7.68
CA SER A 114 23.16 24.78 -7.82
C SER A 114 23.16 25.60 -6.50
N GLY A 115 23.80 25.10 -5.44
CA GLY A 115 23.89 25.77 -4.14
C GLY A 115 22.64 25.65 -3.25
N ILE A 116 21.67 24.82 -3.64
CA ILE A 116 20.43 24.60 -2.90
C ILE A 116 20.55 23.31 -2.08
N VAL A 117 20.41 23.41 -0.76
CA VAL A 117 20.29 22.24 0.12
C VAL A 117 18.84 21.81 0.16
N ALA A 118 18.53 20.67 -0.44
CA ALA A 118 17.18 20.11 -0.50
C ALA A 118 16.91 19.14 0.66
N ASP A 119 15.70 19.19 1.19
CA ASP A 119 15.15 18.20 2.11
C ASP A 119 14.28 17.17 1.37
N ASP A 120 13.80 16.15 2.09
CA ASP A 120 12.98 15.09 1.51
C ASP A 120 11.67 15.62 0.91
N GLN A 121 11.15 16.75 1.42
CA GLN A 121 9.94 17.37 0.87
C GLN A 121 10.21 17.97 -0.51
N VAL A 122 11.30 18.73 -0.65
CA VAL A 122 11.74 19.29 -1.94
C VAL A 122 12.01 18.17 -2.93
N LEU A 123 12.71 17.12 -2.51
CA LEU A 123 12.98 15.94 -3.36
C LEU A 123 11.68 15.27 -3.83
N GLY A 124 10.68 15.14 -2.96
CA GLY A 124 9.36 14.63 -3.32
C GLY A 124 8.62 15.45 -4.38
N PHE A 125 8.89 16.76 -4.50
CA PHE A 125 8.30 17.60 -5.54
C PHE A 125 9.03 17.52 -6.88
N VAL A 126 10.36 17.44 -6.85
CA VAL A 126 11.20 17.50 -8.06
C VAL A 126 11.43 16.14 -8.70
N VAL A 127 11.35 15.04 -7.96
CA VAL A 127 11.53 13.69 -8.51
C VAL A 127 10.24 13.23 -9.19
N LYS A 128 10.37 12.81 -10.46
CA LYS A 128 9.28 12.33 -11.32
C LYS A 128 9.49 10.86 -11.68
N ASP A 129 8.57 10.28 -12.45
CA ASP A 129 8.64 8.87 -12.86
C ASP A 129 9.82 8.54 -13.78
N THR A 130 10.38 9.55 -14.46
CA THR A 130 11.50 9.40 -15.39
C THR A 130 12.67 10.33 -15.02
N ALA A 131 13.88 9.92 -15.43
CA ALA A 131 15.10 10.70 -15.18
C ALA A 131 15.06 12.07 -15.90
N GLU A 132 14.63 12.10 -17.16
CA GLU A 132 14.51 13.35 -17.94
C GLU A 132 13.53 14.33 -17.28
N ALA A 133 12.36 13.85 -16.87
CA ALA A 133 11.37 14.69 -16.21
C ALA A 133 11.86 15.18 -14.83
N THR A 134 12.63 14.36 -14.11
CA THR A 134 13.27 14.76 -12.85
C THR A 134 14.31 15.86 -13.08
N GLN A 135 15.17 15.72 -14.10
CA GLN A 135 16.17 16.73 -14.44
C GLN A 135 15.53 18.06 -14.85
N GLU A 136 14.49 18.01 -15.69
CA GLU A 136 13.74 19.21 -16.09
C GLU A 136 13.06 19.87 -14.89
N SER A 137 12.42 19.07 -14.02
CA SER A 137 11.78 19.58 -12.81
C SER A 137 12.78 20.20 -11.83
N VAL A 138 13.99 19.64 -11.71
CA VAL A 138 15.06 20.20 -10.88
C VAL A 138 15.53 21.54 -11.44
N LYS A 139 15.78 21.63 -12.76
CA LYS A 139 16.18 22.89 -13.41
C LYS A 139 15.12 23.98 -13.22
N ALA A 140 13.85 23.65 -13.51
CA ALA A 140 12.74 24.58 -13.32
C ALA A 140 12.59 25.03 -11.85
N PHE A 141 12.82 24.13 -10.90
CA PHE A 141 12.80 24.47 -9.47
C PHE A 141 13.93 25.44 -9.11
N VAL A 142 15.16 25.18 -9.55
CA VAL A 142 16.32 26.06 -9.31
C VAL A 142 16.05 27.46 -9.86
N ASP A 143 15.57 27.56 -11.10
CA ASP A 143 15.25 28.83 -11.75
C ASP A 143 14.18 29.61 -10.96
N LEU A 144 13.11 28.92 -10.53
CA LEU A 144 12.04 29.52 -9.74
C LEU A 144 12.54 30.03 -8.39
N VAL A 145 13.33 29.25 -7.68
CA VAL A 145 13.88 29.62 -6.37
C VAL A 145 14.78 30.84 -6.49
N ASN A 146 15.67 30.87 -7.48
CA ASN A 146 16.55 32.01 -7.72
C ASN A 146 15.74 33.28 -8.06
N ALA A 147 14.77 33.18 -8.97
CA ALA A 147 13.92 34.30 -9.34
C ALA A 147 13.13 34.86 -8.13
N LYS A 148 12.59 33.98 -7.28
CA LYS A 148 11.86 34.39 -6.07
C LYS A 148 12.77 34.94 -4.99
N ALA A 149 13.96 34.38 -4.82
CA ALA A 149 14.96 34.91 -3.89
C ALA A 149 15.39 36.32 -4.29
N GLU A 150 15.61 36.59 -5.58
CA GLU A 150 15.90 37.92 -6.10
C GLU A 150 14.74 38.89 -5.89
N GLU A 151 13.51 38.48 -6.18
CA GLU A 151 12.31 39.29 -5.95
C GLU A 151 12.17 39.70 -4.48
N ILE A 152 12.27 38.74 -3.57
CA ILE A 152 12.19 38.98 -2.12
C ILE A 152 13.36 39.86 -1.66
N THR A 153 14.56 39.62 -2.16
CA THR A 153 15.74 40.43 -1.81
C THR A 153 15.57 41.86 -2.28
N LYS A 154 15.07 42.07 -3.51
CA LYS A 154 14.75 43.40 -4.05
C LYS A 154 13.67 44.09 -3.23
N GLN A 155 12.61 43.38 -2.85
CA GLN A 155 11.57 43.92 -1.97
C GLN A 155 12.13 44.36 -0.62
N LYS A 156 12.94 43.51 0.03
CA LYS A 156 13.58 43.82 1.32
C LYS A 156 14.57 44.98 1.22
N LEU A 157 15.34 45.06 0.13
CA LEU A 157 16.30 46.14 -0.11
C LEU A 157 15.61 47.46 -0.51
N SER A 158 14.44 47.37 -1.14
CA SER A 158 13.57 48.53 -1.43
C SER A 158 12.71 48.96 -0.24
N GLY A 159 12.78 48.22 0.87
CA GLY A 159 12.13 48.59 2.13
C GLY A 159 12.57 49.99 2.54
N THR A 160 11.59 50.85 2.84
CA THR A 160 11.77 52.28 3.15
C THR A 160 13.02 52.55 3.97
N ALA A 161 13.92 53.36 3.41
CA ALA A 161 15.04 53.94 4.15
C ALA A 161 14.53 54.50 5.48
N PRO A 162 15.28 54.34 6.60
CA PRO A 162 14.88 54.93 7.88
C PRO A 162 14.50 56.37 7.63
N ARG A 163 13.27 56.75 8.00
CA ARG A 163 12.82 58.13 7.90
C ARG A 163 13.82 58.93 8.72
N VAL A 164 14.73 59.62 8.04
CA VAL A 164 15.58 60.62 8.68
C VAL A 164 14.58 61.61 9.22
N GLN A 165 14.31 61.52 10.52
CA GLN A 165 13.63 62.56 11.24
C GLN A 165 14.63 63.71 11.26
N THR A 166 14.67 64.47 10.16
CA THR A 166 15.19 65.82 10.18
C THR A 166 14.35 66.53 11.21
N SER A 167 14.91 66.66 12.40
CA SER A 167 14.36 67.39 13.53
C SER A 167 14.38 68.89 13.24
N THR A 168 13.75 69.29 12.14
CA THR A 168 13.61 70.68 11.66
C THR A 168 12.15 70.99 11.29
N SER A 169 11.23 70.03 11.39
CA SER A 169 9.79 70.25 11.10
C SER A 169 9.05 71.14 12.12
N ASN A 170 9.76 71.71 13.10
CA ASN A 170 9.23 72.76 13.99
C ASN A 170 9.91 74.13 13.79
N ALA A 171 10.86 74.27 12.86
CA ALA A 171 11.44 75.56 12.53
C ALA A 171 10.52 76.27 11.53
N MET A 172 9.78 77.28 11.98
CA MET A 172 8.97 78.12 11.08
C MET A 172 9.90 78.75 10.03
N THR A 173 9.50 78.72 8.76
CA THR A 173 10.22 79.39 7.68
C THR A 173 10.06 80.91 7.77
N LYS A 174 10.98 81.67 7.16
CA LYS A 174 10.93 83.15 7.10
C LYS A 174 9.57 83.66 6.62
N SER A 175 9.00 83.00 5.61
CA SER A 175 7.70 83.33 5.03
C SER A 175 6.55 83.08 6.00
N GLU A 176 6.54 81.94 6.68
CA GLU A 176 5.51 81.60 7.68
C GLU A 176 5.53 82.59 8.84
N ILE A 177 6.73 82.99 9.30
CA ILE A 177 6.89 84.00 10.34
C ILE A 177 6.35 85.36 9.86
N MET A 178 6.66 85.79 8.64
CA MET A 178 6.15 87.07 8.09
C MET A 178 4.62 87.07 7.88
N GLN A 179 4.00 85.92 7.63
CA GLN A 179 2.55 85.77 7.45
C GLN A 179 1.76 85.79 8.78
N ILE A 180 2.43 85.77 9.93
CA ILE A 180 1.75 85.92 11.23
C ILE A 180 1.06 87.30 11.28
N LYS A 181 -0.28 87.30 11.34
CA LYS A 181 -1.11 88.51 11.32
C LYS A 181 -0.85 89.44 12.51
N ASP A 182 -0.63 88.85 13.69
CA ASP A 182 -0.33 89.56 14.93
C ASP A 182 1.11 90.06 14.94
N ALA A 183 1.29 91.38 15.00
CA ALA A 183 2.61 92.01 14.93
C ALA A 183 3.52 91.66 16.10
N ALA A 184 2.98 91.53 17.32
CA ALA A 184 3.78 91.20 18.50
C ALA A 184 4.26 89.75 18.45
N LYS A 185 3.38 88.83 18.01
CA LYS A 185 3.75 87.43 17.80
C LYS A 185 4.73 87.24 16.65
N ARG A 186 4.58 88.02 15.57
CA ARG A 186 5.52 88.02 14.45
C ARG A 186 6.92 88.46 14.87
N GLN A 187 7.02 89.57 15.60
CA GLN A 187 8.31 90.07 16.10
C GLN A 187 8.97 89.09 17.06
N LYS A 188 8.20 88.45 17.95
CA LYS A 188 8.69 87.42 18.85
C LYS A 188 9.23 86.20 18.07
N ALA A 189 8.49 85.74 17.06
CA ALA A 189 8.94 84.64 16.19
C ALA A 189 10.17 85.02 15.34
N MET A 190 10.31 86.28 14.91
CA MET A 190 11.52 86.79 14.25
C MET A 190 12.73 86.82 15.21
N ALA A 191 12.52 87.20 16.47
CA ALA A 191 13.56 87.22 17.50
C ALA A 191 13.99 85.81 17.94
N GLU A 192 13.05 84.87 17.97
CA GLU A 192 13.34 83.45 18.27
C GLU A 192 14.02 82.75 17.09
N ASN A 193 13.79 83.23 15.85
CA ASN A 193 14.36 82.66 14.63
C ASN A 193 15.22 83.68 13.86
N ILE A 194 16.08 84.44 14.57
CA ILE A 194 16.92 85.52 14.00
C ILE A 194 17.74 85.06 12.80
N HIS A 195 18.22 83.82 12.81
CA HIS A 195 19.01 83.23 11.72
C HIS A 195 18.29 83.23 10.36
N LEU A 196 16.96 83.37 10.33
CA LEU A 196 16.17 83.47 9.09
C LEU A 196 16.03 84.92 8.57
N PHE A 197 16.43 85.92 9.37
CA PHE A 197 16.24 87.35 9.08
C PHE A 197 17.55 88.16 9.08
N GLN A 198 18.70 87.49 9.12
CA GLN A 198 20.00 88.10 8.82
C GLN A 198 20.10 88.49 7.34
#